data_AF-A0A367K684-F1
#
_entry.id   AF-A0A367K684-F1
#
_cell.length_a   1.000
_cell.length_b   1.000
_cell.length_c   1.000
_cell.angle_alpha   90.00
_cell.angle_beta   90.00
_cell.angle_gamma   90.00
#
_symmetry.space_group_name_H-M   'P 1'
#
loop_
_entity.id
_entity.type
_entity.pdbx_description
1 polymer ?
#
loop_
_entity_poly.entity_id
_entity_poly.type
_entity_poly.pdbx_seq_one_letter_code
_entity_poly.pdbx_strand_id
1 'polypeptide(L)'
;MPFVKQQKNKAYFKRYQVKYRRRREGKTDYYARKRLVVQAKNKYNSPKYRLVVRFTNKDIICQIIYAKLQGDFVLCAAYAHELPRYGIKGGLTNWAAAYATGLLLARRTLTKLGLADKYEGFAEPD
;
A
#
# COMPACT_ATOMS: atom_id res chain seq x y z
N MET A 1 27.32 32.64 29.75
CA MET A 1 26.57 31.59 29.03
C MET A 1 25.35 32.23 28.40
N PRO A 2 25.09 32.10 27.09
CA PRO A 2 23.97 32.78 26.48
C PRO A 2 22.65 32.11 26.89
N PHE A 3 21.74 32.89 27.47
CA PHE A 3 20.40 32.41 27.82
C PHE A 3 19.54 32.33 26.56
N VAL A 4 19.02 31.15 26.25
CA VAL A 4 18.11 30.95 25.11
C VAL A 4 16.66 31.07 25.59
N LYS A 5 15.88 31.96 24.96
CA LYS A 5 14.45 32.10 25.24
C LYS A 5 13.70 30.79 24.95
N GLN A 6 12.90 30.32 25.90
CA GLN A 6 12.08 29.12 25.71
C GLN A 6 10.93 29.37 24.71
N GLN A 7 11.06 28.85 23.50
CA GLN A 7 10.04 29.00 22.45
C GLN A 7 8.84 28.06 22.62
N LYS A 8 9.08 26.79 23.01
CA LYS A 8 8.04 25.78 23.24
C LYS A 8 7.48 25.88 24.67
N ASN A 9 6.79 26.99 24.95
CA ASN A 9 6.17 27.26 26.25
C ASN A 9 4.72 26.75 26.34
N LYS A 10 4.06 26.91 27.48
CA LYS A 10 2.65 26.51 27.68
C LYS A 10 1.70 27.16 26.67
N ALA A 11 1.95 28.41 26.28
CA ALA A 11 1.14 29.12 25.29
C ALA A 11 1.27 28.52 23.87
N TYR A 12 2.47 28.05 23.49
CA TYR A 12 2.71 27.35 22.23
C TYR A 12 1.83 26.10 22.12
N PHE A 13 1.86 25.22 23.14
CA PHE A 13 1.09 23.97 23.10
C PHE A 13 -0.42 24.20 23.12
N LYS A 14 -0.91 25.29 23.75
CA LYS A 14 -2.33 25.68 23.68
C LYS A 14 -2.80 26.02 22.25
N ARG A 15 -1.90 26.45 21.35
CA ARG A 15 -2.22 26.85 19.97
C ARG A 15 -1.71 25.87 18.91
N TYR A 16 -1.02 24.81 19.32
CA TYR A 16 -0.39 23.89 18.39
C TYR A 16 -1.42 22.97 17.74
N GLN A 17 -1.66 23.15 16.44
CA GLN A 17 -2.53 22.27 15.67
C GLN A 17 -1.78 21.02 15.21
N VAL A 18 -2.14 19.89 15.80
CA VAL A 18 -1.55 18.59 15.52
C VAL A 18 -1.99 18.09 14.14
N LYS A 19 -1.04 17.64 13.32
CA LYS A 19 -1.35 16.99 12.03
C LYS A 19 -1.93 15.59 12.25
N TYR A 20 -2.64 15.05 11.25
CA TYR A 20 -3.18 13.68 11.31
C TYR A 20 -2.11 12.65 11.72
N ARG A 21 -2.51 11.63 12.48
CA ARG A 21 -1.61 10.62 13.07
C ARG A 21 -0.62 10.04 12.05
N ARG A 22 -1.11 9.53 10.91
CA ARG A 22 -0.25 8.94 9.87
C ARG A 22 0.67 9.94 9.16
N ARG A 23 0.33 11.23 9.17
CA ARG A 23 1.20 12.30 8.67
C ARG A 23 2.33 12.59 9.65
N ARG A 24 2.05 12.55 10.97
CA ARG A 24 3.08 12.66 12.02
C ARG A 24 4.03 11.47 12.01
N GLU A 25 3.52 10.26 11.75
CA GLU A 25 4.34 9.06 11.58
C GLU A 25 5.09 9.00 10.23
N GLY A 26 4.86 9.95 9.31
CA GLY A 26 5.50 9.95 7.98
C GLY A 26 5.03 8.84 7.03
N LYS A 27 4.04 8.03 7.40
CA LYS A 27 3.62 6.82 6.65
C LYS A 27 2.66 7.09 5.50
N THR A 28 2.11 8.31 5.39
CA THR A 28 1.08 8.61 4.39
C THR A 28 1.15 10.04 3.93
N ASP A 29 1.25 10.19 2.62
CA ASP A 29 0.90 11.43 1.96
C ASP A 29 -0.62 11.48 1.69
N TYR A 30 -1.30 12.40 2.36
CA TYR A 30 -2.74 12.58 2.21
C TYR A 30 -3.13 13.26 0.90
N TYR A 31 -2.21 14.02 0.28
CA TYR A 31 -2.48 14.68 -1.00
C TYR A 31 -2.59 13.64 -2.13
N ALA A 32 -1.56 12.80 -2.29
CA ALA A 32 -1.59 11.67 -3.23
C ALA A 32 -2.74 10.70 -2.90
N ARG A 33 -2.93 10.37 -1.62
CA ARG A 33 -4.02 9.44 -1.21
C ARG A 33 -5.40 9.96 -1.60
N LYS A 34 -5.70 11.24 -1.40
CA LYS A 34 -6.99 11.83 -1.78
C LYS A 34 -7.26 11.63 -3.27
N ARG A 35 -6.27 11.93 -4.13
CA ARG A 35 -6.40 11.79 -5.59
C ARG A 35 -6.57 10.33 -6.04
N LEU A 36 -5.85 9.41 -5.40
CA LEU A 36 -5.94 7.98 -5.71
C LEU A 36 -7.30 7.39 -5.32
N VAL A 37 -7.82 7.75 -4.14
CA VAL A 37 -9.01 7.11 -3.56
C VAL A 37 -10.33 7.69 -4.06
N VAL A 38 -10.37 8.98 -4.40
CA VAL A 38 -11.61 9.63 -4.84
C VAL A 38 -12.16 8.94 -6.09
N GLN A 39 -13.41 8.50 -6.00
CA GLN A 39 -14.21 7.93 -7.07
C GLN A 39 -15.28 8.96 -7.48
N ALA A 40 -15.68 8.96 -8.75
CA ALA A 40 -16.79 9.79 -9.20
C ALA A 40 -18.09 9.34 -8.49
N LYS A 41 -18.87 10.31 -7.99
CA LYS A 41 -20.08 10.03 -7.19
C LYS A 41 -21.18 9.31 -7.98
N ASN A 42 -21.21 9.49 -9.29
CA ASN A 42 -22.12 8.79 -10.20
C ASN A 42 -21.84 7.27 -10.29
N LYS A 43 -20.70 6.78 -9.78
CA LYS A 43 -20.42 5.34 -9.66
C LYS A 43 -20.96 4.74 -8.36
N TYR A 44 -21.64 5.54 -7.54
CA TYR A 44 -22.30 5.15 -6.29
C TYR A 44 -21.36 4.33 -5.39
N ASN A 45 -21.73 3.08 -5.07
CA ASN A 45 -21.01 2.21 -4.16
C ASN A 45 -19.94 1.34 -4.85
N SER A 46 -19.65 1.60 -6.13
CA SER A 46 -18.62 0.84 -6.85
C SER A 46 -17.25 1.08 -6.22
N PRO A 47 -16.54 0.04 -5.75
CA PRO A 47 -15.24 0.20 -5.13
C PRO A 47 -14.19 0.66 -6.14
N LYS A 48 -13.30 1.56 -5.71
CA LYS A 48 -12.10 1.93 -6.48
C LYS A 48 -10.91 1.14 -5.94
N TYR A 49 -10.46 0.16 -6.73
CA TYR A 49 -9.30 -0.66 -6.37
C TYR A 49 -7.99 0.08 -6.66
N ARG A 50 -7.03 -0.08 -5.78
CA ARG A 50 -5.65 0.40 -5.94
C ARG A 50 -4.68 -0.70 -5.56
N LEU A 51 -3.60 -0.81 -6.33
CA LEU A 51 -2.47 -1.65 -5.99
C LEU A 51 -1.54 -0.88 -5.05
N VAL A 52 -1.29 -1.42 -3.87
CA VAL A 52 -0.37 -0.87 -2.88
C VAL A 52 0.85 -1.78 -2.82
N VAL A 53 1.99 -1.22 -3.24
CA VAL A 53 3.30 -1.88 -3.14
C VAL A 53 4.10 -1.20 -2.03
N ARG A 54 4.67 -1.99 -1.13
CA ARG A 54 5.53 -1.53 -0.04
C ARG A 54 6.79 -2.38 0.02
N PHE A 55 7.92 -1.72 -0.16
CA PHE A 55 9.22 -2.30 0.14
C PHE A 55 9.51 -2.10 1.63
N THR A 56 9.93 -3.18 2.27
CA THR A 56 10.57 -3.16 3.58
C THR A 56 12.02 -3.60 3.41
N ASN A 57 12.81 -3.56 4.48
CA ASN A 57 14.23 -3.92 4.40
C ASN A 57 14.46 -5.39 4.01
N LYS A 58 13.48 -6.28 4.22
CA LYS A 58 13.62 -7.73 3.98
C LYS A 58 12.47 -8.36 3.19
N ASP A 59 11.43 -7.61 2.87
CA ASP A 59 10.21 -8.14 2.26
C ASP A 59 9.55 -7.12 1.33
N ILE A 60 8.81 -7.63 0.35
CA ILE A 60 7.98 -6.84 -0.57
C ILE A 60 6.54 -7.23 -0.32
N ILE A 61 5.71 -6.23 -0.03
CA ILE A 61 4.30 -6.39 0.27
C ILE A 61 3.49 -5.80 -0.88
N CYS A 62 2.70 -6.64 -1.53
CA CYS A 62 1.80 -6.25 -2.62
C CYS A 62 0.36 -6.55 -2.22
N GLN A 63 -0.51 -5.53 -2.26
CA GLN A 63 -1.91 -5.66 -1.83
C GLN A 63 -2.86 -4.95 -2.78
N ILE A 64 -4.00 -5.59 -3.09
CA ILE A 64 -5.12 -4.90 -3.74
C ILE A 64 -6.07 -4.40 -2.67
N ILE A 65 -6.27 -3.09 -2.63
CA ILE A 65 -6.99 -2.41 -1.56
C ILE A 65 -8.06 -1.50 -2.17
N TYR A 66 -9.19 -1.35 -1.48
CA TYR A 66 -10.17 -0.32 -1.77
C TYR A 66 -10.58 0.40 -0.48
N ALA A 67 -11.04 1.64 -0.59
CA ALA A 67 -11.39 2.45 0.58
C ALA A 67 -12.88 2.31 0.93
N LYS A 68 -13.17 2.18 2.23
CA LYS A 68 -14.50 2.41 2.82
C LYS A 68 -14.40 3.48 3.90
N LEU A 69 -15.54 3.93 4.41
CA LEU A 69 -15.62 4.99 5.43
C LEU A 69 -14.93 4.59 6.75
N GLN A 70 -15.14 3.35 7.19
CA GLN A 70 -14.53 2.81 8.42
C GLN A 70 -13.02 2.59 8.27
N GLY A 71 -12.54 2.32 7.05
CA GLY A 71 -11.16 1.95 6.79
C GLY A 71 -10.96 1.39 5.39
N ASP A 72 -9.71 1.11 5.06
CA ASP A 72 -9.37 0.41 3.83
C ASP A 72 -9.59 -1.09 3.99
N PHE A 73 -10.13 -1.74 2.96
CA PHE A 73 -10.34 -3.18 2.89
C PHE A 73 -9.36 -3.81 1.91
N VAL A 74 -8.69 -4.88 2.34
CA VAL A 74 -7.74 -5.63 1.53
C VAL A 74 -8.51 -6.76 0.83
N LEU A 75 -8.50 -6.77 -0.50
CA LEU A 75 -9.12 -7.83 -1.29
C LEU A 75 -8.25 -9.09 -1.29
N CYS A 76 -6.97 -8.92 -1.62
CA CYS A 76 -5.93 -9.95 -1.61
C CYS A 76 -4.57 -9.32 -1.26
N ALA A 77 -3.66 -10.17 -0.76
CA ALA A 77 -2.29 -9.82 -0.45
C ALA A 77 -1.32 -10.91 -0.95
N ALA A 78 -0.10 -10.49 -1.25
CA ALA A 78 1.04 -11.35 -1.53
C ALA A 78 2.30 -10.74 -0.89
N TYR A 79 3.20 -11.62 -0.46
CA TYR A 79 4.41 -11.24 0.25
C TYR A 79 5.62 -11.97 -0.37
N ALA A 80 6.80 -11.34 -0.35
CA ALA A 80 8.00 -11.96 -0.91
C ALA A 80 8.46 -13.16 -0.08
N HIS A 81 8.23 -13.16 1.23
CA HIS A 81 8.53 -14.33 2.08
C HIS A 81 7.71 -15.59 1.75
N GLU A 82 6.69 -15.50 0.90
CA GLU A 82 5.96 -16.66 0.39
C GLU A 82 6.61 -17.26 -0.86
N LEU A 83 7.45 -16.50 -1.57
CA LEU A 83 8.15 -16.93 -2.79
C LEU A 83 9.04 -18.18 -2.64
N PRO A 84 9.66 -18.46 -1.47
CA PRO A 84 10.39 -19.71 -1.26
C PRO A 84 9.54 -20.98 -1.50
N ARG A 85 8.22 -20.90 -1.34
CA ARG A 85 7.29 -22.01 -1.65
C ARG A 85 7.21 -22.32 -3.14
N TYR A 86 7.57 -21.34 -3.98
CA TYR A 86 7.52 -21.41 -5.45
C TYR A 86 8.93 -21.50 -6.06
N GLY A 87 9.96 -21.82 -5.26
CA GLY A 87 11.32 -22.07 -5.73
C GLY A 87 12.30 -20.90 -5.58
N ILE A 88 11.84 -19.68 -5.26
CA ILE A 88 12.71 -18.52 -5.07
C ILE A 88 13.15 -18.42 -3.61
N LYS A 89 14.28 -19.05 -3.28
CA LYS A 89 14.76 -19.19 -1.89
C LYS A 89 15.58 -18.00 -1.37
N GLY A 90 16.13 -17.16 -2.25
CA GLY A 90 17.00 -16.04 -1.88
C GLY A 90 16.63 -14.74 -2.61
N GLY A 91 17.07 -13.60 -2.07
CA GLY A 91 16.91 -12.31 -2.72
C GLY A 91 15.47 -11.77 -2.75
N LEU A 92 14.78 -11.75 -1.61
CA LEU A 92 13.34 -11.40 -1.53
C LEU A 92 13.00 -9.91 -1.73
N THR A 93 14.01 -9.05 -1.91
CA THR A 93 13.85 -7.60 -2.09
C THR A 93 14.37 -7.09 -3.43
N ASN A 94 14.79 -7.99 -4.33
CA ASN A 94 15.30 -7.62 -5.64
C ASN A 94 14.15 -7.41 -6.66
N TRP A 95 14.52 -7.00 -7.87
CA TRP A 95 13.57 -6.79 -8.97
C TRP A 95 12.77 -8.05 -9.31
N ALA A 96 13.44 -9.21 -9.39
CA ALA A 96 12.79 -10.47 -9.71
C ALA A 96 11.74 -10.88 -8.66
N ALA A 97 12.03 -10.69 -7.38
CA ALA A 97 11.09 -10.91 -6.29
C ALA A 97 9.91 -9.93 -6.34
N ALA A 98 10.15 -8.66 -6.71
CA ALA A 98 9.07 -7.69 -6.90
C ALA A 98 8.12 -8.11 -8.03
N TYR A 99 8.67 -8.58 -9.15
CA TYR A 99 7.88 -9.09 -10.27
C TYR A 99 7.09 -10.35 -9.87
N ALA A 100 7.75 -11.33 -9.25
CA ALA A 100 7.13 -12.58 -8.82
C ALA A 100 6.02 -12.36 -7.76
N THR A 101 6.22 -11.44 -6.80
CA THR A 101 5.17 -11.09 -5.82
C THR A 101 3.97 -10.41 -6.49
N GLY A 102 4.20 -9.55 -7.48
CA GLY A 102 3.15 -8.94 -8.29
C GLY A 102 2.35 -9.98 -9.07
N LEU A 103 3.02 -10.91 -9.75
CA LEU A 103 2.39 -12.01 -10.48
C LEU A 103 1.57 -12.91 -9.55
N LEU A 104 2.13 -13.26 -8.39
CA LEU A 104 1.44 -14.07 -7.38
C LEU A 104 0.16 -13.38 -6.88
N LEU A 105 0.22 -12.07 -6.62
CA LEU A 105 -0.96 -11.30 -6.25
C LEU A 105 -2.02 -11.31 -7.37
N ALA A 106 -1.61 -11.08 -8.61
CA ALA A 106 -2.51 -11.07 -9.77
C ALA A 106 -3.24 -12.40 -9.91
N ARG A 107 -2.50 -13.53 -9.92
CA ARG A 107 -3.10 -14.87 -10.01
C ARG A 107 -4.07 -15.14 -8.86
N ARG A 108 -3.69 -14.86 -7.61
CA ARG A 108 -4.60 -15.01 -6.46
C ARG A 108 -5.86 -14.18 -6.58
N THR A 109 -5.76 -12.95 -7.07
CA THR A 109 -6.93 -12.07 -7.23
C THR A 109 -7.87 -12.55 -8.31
N LEU A 110 -7.35 -13.02 -9.44
CA LEU A 110 -8.14 -13.54 -10.54
C LEU A 110 -8.81 -14.86 -10.16
N THR A 111 -8.10 -15.77 -9.49
CA THR A 111 -8.69 -17.02 -8.98
C THR A 111 -9.82 -16.73 -7.98
N LYS A 112 -9.63 -15.78 -7.07
CA LYS A 112 -10.66 -15.39 -6.10
C LYS A 112 -11.92 -14.80 -6.76
N LEU A 113 -11.76 -14.14 -7.91
CA LEU A 113 -12.86 -13.56 -8.69
C LEU A 113 -13.44 -14.52 -9.75
N GLY A 114 -12.89 -15.72 -9.91
CA GLY A 114 -13.30 -16.67 -10.95
C GLY A 114 -12.94 -16.21 -12.38
N LEU A 115 -11.89 -15.40 -12.51
CA LEU A 115 -11.46 -14.78 -13.78
C LEU A 115 -10.09 -15.27 -14.26
N ALA A 116 -9.56 -16.34 -13.66
CA ALA A 116 -8.23 -16.84 -13.95
C ALA A 116 -8.06 -17.30 -15.41
N ASP A 117 -9.04 -18.07 -15.92
CA ASP A 117 -8.99 -18.64 -17.27
C ASP A 117 -9.27 -17.59 -18.35
N LYS A 118 -10.04 -16.55 -18.00
CA LYS A 118 -10.39 -15.47 -18.94
C LYS A 118 -9.22 -14.52 -19.20
N TYR A 119 -8.38 -14.30 -18.20
CA TYR A 119 -7.29 -13.33 -18.26
C TYR A 119 -5.97 -13.99 -17.88
N GLU A 120 -5.45 -14.81 -18.79
CA GLU A 120 -4.19 -15.51 -18.56
C GLU A 120 -2.97 -14.59 -18.60
N GLY A 121 -3.02 -13.48 -19.34
CA GLY A 121 -1.87 -12.58 -19.51
C GLY A 121 -0.78 -13.18 -20.41
N PHE A 122 0.44 -12.65 -20.34
CA PHE A 122 1.58 -13.15 -21.13
C PHE A 122 2.30 -14.25 -20.36
N ALA A 123 2.43 -15.43 -20.99
CA ALA A 123 3.09 -16.59 -20.39
C ALA A 123 4.62 -16.44 -20.40
N GLU A 124 5.17 -15.88 -21.47
CA GLU A 124 6.59 -15.59 -21.61
C GLU A 124 6.83 -14.09 -21.42
N PRO A 125 7.77 -13.70 -20.54
CA PRO A 125 8.21 -12.31 -20.44
C PRO A 125 9.13 -11.97 -21.63
N ASP A 126 8.83 -10.89 -22.34
CA ASP A 126 9.70 -10.32 -23.39
C ASP A 126 11.04 -9.81 -22.84
#